data_AF-A0A4S4V0H2-F1
#
_entry.id   AF-A0A4S4V0H2-F1
#
_cell.length_a   1.000
_cell.length_b   1.000
_cell.length_c   1.000
_cell.angle_alpha   90.00
_cell.angle_beta   90.00
_cell.angle_gamma   90.00
#
_symmetry.space_group_name_H-M   'P 1'
#
loop_
_entity.id
_entity.type
_entity.pdbx_description
1 polymer ?
#
loop_
_entity_poly.entity_id
_entity_poly.type
_entity_poly.pdbx_seq_one_letter_code
_entity_poly.pdbx_strand_id
1 'polypeptide(L)'
;MSLTKEDLVFDLYYASSTDEEGNKLAQLTVQFRDASAVPHVTTQLARTTLKRDRSKVYAVGEQSVKNGSDTLLAAIEAYYRTDPKTIFENLMAQVQDMIEGNLGANNTWVGSYGITIVSGGSLEEYLPESVYNVQ
;
A
#
# COMPACT_ATOMS: atom_id res chain seq x y z
N MET A 1 -19.81 -14.70 6.31
CA MET A 1 -19.20 -13.92 7.40
C MET A 1 -18.64 -12.67 6.76
N SER A 2 -19.23 -11.52 7.08
CA SER A 2 -18.72 -10.22 6.62
C SER A 2 -17.53 -9.85 7.50
N LEU A 3 -16.42 -9.46 6.89
CA LEU A 3 -15.25 -8.98 7.64
C LEU A 3 -15.53 -7.57 8.14
N THR A 4 -15.12 -7.25 9.37
CA THR A 4 -15.19 -5.88 9.88
C THR A 4 -13.81 -5.22 9.83
N LYS A 5 -13.79 -3.90 9.98
CA LYS A 5 -12.55 -3.12 10.03
C LYS A 5 -11.59 -3.55 11.15
N GLU A 6 -12.14 -4.10 12.25
CA GLU A 6 -11.38 -4.54 13.43
C GLU A 6 -10.75 -5.92 13.23
N ASP A 7 -11.31 -6.73 12.32
CA ASP A 7 -10.75 -8.04 11.97
C ASP A 7 -9.51 -7.92 11.07
N LEU A 8 -9.36 -6.78 10.39
CA LEU A 8 -8.30 -6.53 9.42
C LEU A 8 -7.21 -5.65 10.03
N VAL A 9 -6.00 -5.88 9.57
CA VAL A 9 -4.84 -5.01 9.83
C VAL A 9 -4.23 -4.56 8.51
N PHE A 10 -3.66 -3.36 8.53
CA PHE A 10 -3.00 -2.71 7.41
C PHE A 10 -1.49 -2.94 7.50
N ASP A 11 -0.93 -3.49 6.43
CA ASP A 11 0.52 -3.58 6.23
C ASP A 11 0.90 -2.80 4.97
N LEU A 12 2.00 -2.05 5.07
CA LEU A 12 2.56 -1.26 3.98
C LEU A 12 4.02 -1.66 3.77
N TYR A 13 4.34 -2.01 2.54
CA TYR A 13 5.69 -2.33 2.11
C TYR A 13 6.13 -1.35 1.03
N TYR A 14 7.41 -0.99 1.06
CA TYR A 14 8.04 -0.13 0.07
C TYR A 14 9.25 -0.79 -0.55
N ALA A 15 9.26 -0.85 -1.87
CA ALA A 15 10.41 -1.22 -2.67
C ALA A 15 10.74 -0.07 -3.62
N SER A 16 12.02 0.10 -3.92
CA SER A 16 12.40 0.94 -5.03
C SER A 16 13.51 0.27 -5.83
N SER A 17 13.48 0.49 -7.13
CA SER A 17 14.42 -0.09 -8.06
C SER A 17 14.72 0.94 -9.15
N THR A 18 15.87 0.78 -9.78
CA THR A 18 16.23 1.62 -10.93
C THR A 18 16.34 0.69 -12.13
N ASP A 19 15.63 1.02 -13.20
CA ASP A 19 15.66 0.26 -14.44
C ASP A 19 16.99 0.44 -15.19
N GLU A 20 17.28 -0.40 -16.18
CA GLU A 20 18.44 -0.28 -17.06
C GLU A 20 18.48 1.07 -17.80
N GLU A 21 17.32 1.66 -18.08
CA GLU A 21 17.21 3.02 -18.64
C GLU A 21 17.55 4.14 -17.63
N GLY A 22 17.79 3.79 -16.37
CA GLY A 22 18.01 4.74 -15.27
C GLY A 22 16.72 5.39 -14.75
N ASN A 23 15.56 4.84 -15.10
CA ASN A 23 14.25 5.25 -14.58
C ASN A 23 14.09 4.77 -13.14
N LYS A 24 13.61 5.62 -12.24
CA LYS A 24 13.39 5.24 -10.83
C LYS A 24 11.99 4.68 -10.66
N LEU A 25 11.87 3.40 -10.33
CA LEU A 25 10.63 2.76 -9.94
C LEU A 25 10.52 2.75 -8.43
N ALA A 26 9.40 3.25 -7.92
CA ALA A 26 9.03 3.16 -6.51
C ALA A 26 7.73 2.36 -6.44
N GLN A 27 7.75 1.23 -5.76
CA GLN A 27 6.61 0.34 -5.59
C GLN A 27 6.18 0.33 -4.13
N LEU A 28 4.90 0.58 -3.90
CA LEU A 28 4.24 0.45 -2.62
C LEU A 28 3.30 -0.75 -2.70
N THR A 29 3.49 -1.73 -1.81
CA THR A 29 2.57 -2.86 -1.69
C THR A 29 1.78 -2.67 -0.41
N VAL A 30 0.48 -2.49 -0.57
CA VAL A 30 -0.48 -2.43 0.54
C VAL A 30 -1.11 -3.79 0.69
N GLN A 31 -1.18 -4.29 1.92
CA GLN A 31 -1.84 -5.54 2.22
C GLN A 31 -2.76 -5.38 3.42
N PHE A 32 -3.97 -5.91 3.28
CA PHE A 32 -4.94 -6.04 4.36
C PHE A 32 -5.04 -7.50 4.70
N ARG A 33 -4.74 -7.86 5.95
CA ARG A 33 -4.76 -9.24 6.42
C ARG A 33 -5.54 -9.36 7.70
N ASP A 34 -6.09 -10.54 7.98
CA ASP A 34 -6.81 -10.76 9.24
C ASP A 34 -5.86 -11.17 10.38
N ALA A 35 -6.42 -11.34 11.58
CA ALA A 35 -5.74 -11.89 12.75
C ALA A 35 -5.02 -13.23 12.49
N SER A 36 -5.51 -14.05 11.56
CA SER A 36 -4.90 -15.31 11.11
C SER A 36 -3.72 -15.11 10.13
N ALA A 37 -3.26 -13.87 9.94
CA ALA A 37 -2.19 -13.48 9.04
C ALA A 37 -2.49 -13.71 7.55
N VAL A 38 -3.75 -13.89 7.19
CA VAL A 38 -4.16 -14.21 5.82
C VAL A 38 -4.43 -12.92 5.04
N PRO A 39 -3.75 -12.66 3.91
CA PRO A 39 -4.07 -11.52 3.06
C PRO A 39 -5.45 -11.66 2.43
N HIS A 40 -6.28 -10.63 2.62
CA HIS A 40 -7.61 -10.50 2.04
C HIS A 40 -7.64 -9.53 0.87
N VAL A 41 -6.91 -8.42 0.97
CA VAL A 41 -6.72 -7.48 -0.15
C VAL A 41 -5.23 -7.18 -0.25
N THR A 42 -4.69 -7.30 -1.45
CA THR A 42 -3.33 -6.86 -1.76
C THR A 42 -3.42 -5.90 -2.92
N THR A 43 -2.81 -4.74 -2.80
CA THR A 43 -2.75 -3.74 -3.85
C THR A 43 -1.32 -3.24 -4.03
N GLN A 44 -0.80 -3.36 -5.23
CA GLN A 44 0.47 -2.78 -5.61
C GLN A 44 0.25 -1.45 -6.33
N LEU A 45 0.94 -0.42 -5.88
CA LEU A 45 1.00 0.88 -6.52
C LEU A 45 2.44 1.13 -6.94
N ALA A 46 2.65 1.47 -8.19
CA ALA A 46 3.97 1.77 -8.73
C ALA A 46 4.03 3.22 -9.22
N ARG A 47 5.16 3.87 -8.96
CA ARG A 47 5.51 5.18 -9.48
C ARG A 47 6.82 5.07 -10.24
N THR A 48 6.76 5.28 -11.54
CA THR A 48 7.93 5.33 -12.41
C THR A 48 8.29 6.78 -12.70
N THR A 49 9.47 7.19 -12.27
CA THR A 49 10.03 8.51 -12.60
C THR A 49 10.96 8.36 -13.79
N LEU A 50 10.52 8.87 -14.94
CA LEU A 50 11.30 8.80 -16.17
C LEU A 50 12.51 9.72 -16.08
N LYS A 51 13.70 9.19 -16.34
CA LYS A 51 14.94 9.98 -16.28
C LYS A 51 14.98 11.10 -17.32
N ARG A 52 14.42 10.82 -18.50
CA ARG A 52 14.45 11.70 -19.68
C ARG A 52 13.76 13.05 -19.42
N ASP A 53 12.55 13.02 -18.88
CA ASP A 53 11.70 14.20 -18.70
C ASP A 53 11.31 14.47 -17.24
N ARG A 54 11.81 13.67 -16.30
CA ARG A 54 11.42 13.68 -14.87
C ARG A 54 9.92 13.51 -14.64
N SER A 55 9.19 13.04 -15.65
CA SER A 55 7.76 12.76 -15.55
C SER A 55 7.53 11.60 -14.58
N LYS A 56 6.55 11.77 -13.70
CA LYS A 56 6.12 10.75 -12.74
C LYS A 56 4.87 10.06 -13.28
N VAL A 57 5.00 8.80 -13.63
CA VAL A 57 3.91 7.95 -14.08
C VAL A 57 3.48 7.09 -12.90
N TYR A 58 2.21 7.18 -12.54
CA TYR A 58 1.61 6.40 -11.45
C TYR A 58 0.76 5.31 -12.09
N ALA A 59 0.94 4.07 -11.64
CA ALA A 59 0.21 2.92 -12.12
C ALA A 59 -0.22 2.08 -10.93
N VAL A 60 -1.44 1.55 -10.99
CA VAL A 60 -1.84 0.46 -10.11
C VAL A 60 -1.34 -0.82 -10.77
N GLY A 61 -0.50 -1.57 -10.04
CA GLY A 61 0.02 -2.86 -10.45
C GLY A 61 -0.98 -3.97 -10.14
N GLU A 62 -0.49 -5.06 -9.59
CA GLU A 62 -1.34 -6.19 -9.22
C GLU A 62 -2.25 -5.83 -8.05
N GLN A 63 -3.55 -6.10 -8.23
CA GLN A 63 -4.54 -6.06 -7.16
C GLN A 63 -5.21 -7.42 -7.05
N SER A 64 -5.26 -7.94 -5.84
CA SER A 64 -5.91 -9.21 -5.53
C SER A 64 -6.88 -8.99 -4.37
N VAL A 65 -8.11 -9.47 -4.55
CA VAL A 65 -9.13 -9.49 -3.50
C VAL A 65 -9.61 -10.92 -3.32
N LYS A 66 -9.43 -11.43 -2.10
CA LYS A 66 -9.74 -12.83 -1.77
C LYS A 66 -11.24 -13.13 -1.82
N ASN A 67 -12.06 -12.15 -1.45
CA ASN A 67 -13.51 -12.26 -1.50
C ASN A 67 -14.13 -10.96 -2.02
N GLY A 68 -14.26 -10.85 -3.35
CA GLY A 68 -14.89 -9.69 -3.99
C GLY A 68 -16.40 -9.57 -3.73
N SER A 69 -17.02 -10.54 -3.05
CA SER A 69 -18.43 -10.43 -2.59
C SER A 69 -18.56 -9.70 -1.25
N ASP A 70 -17.44 -9.43 -0.57
CA ASP A 70 -17.43 -8.66 0.66
C ASP A 70 -17.35 -7.16 0.34
N THR A 71 -18.34 -6.39 0.81
CA THR A 71 -18.50 -4.97 0.50
C THR A 71 -17.29 -4.14 0.95
N LEU A 72 -16.69 -4.49 2.11
CA LEU A 72 -15.52 -3.82 2.64
C LEU A 72 -14.30 -4.07 1.76
N LEU A 73 -14.02 -5.33 1.42
CA LEU A 73 -12.86 -5.65 0.58
C LEU A 73 -12.97 -5.04 -0.83
N ALA A 74 -14.17 -5.06 -1.42
CA ALA A 74 -14.44 -4.42 -2.71
C ALA A 74 -14.29 -2.89 -2.65
N ALA A 75 -14.76 -2.25 -1.57
CA ALA A 75 -14.59 -0.81 -1.38
C ALA A 75 -13.12 -0.42 -1.23
N ILE A 76 -12.32 -1.21 -0.50
CA ILE A 76 -10.88 -1.01 -0.34
C ILE A 76 -10.19 -1.09 -1.71
N GLU A 77 -10.44 -2.15 -2.48
CA GLU A 77 -9.86 -2.30 -3.83
C GLU A 77 -10.22 -1.12 -4.75
N ALA A 78 -11.50 -0.73 -4.76
CA ALA A 78 -12.01 0.36 -5.57
C ALA A 78 -11.43 1.73 -5.16
N TYR A 79 -11.19 1.96 -3.87
CA TYR A 79 -10.56 3.17 -3.35
C TYR A 79 -9.18 3.39 -3.99
N TYR A 80 -8.34 2.35 -3.99
CA TYR A 80 -7.01 2.43 -4.62
C TYR A 80 -7.04 2.66 -6.13
N ARG A 81 -8.13 2.28 -6.81
CA ARG A 81 -8.32 2.58 -8.23
C ARG A 81 -8.89 3.96 -8.52
N THR A 82 -9.49 4.63 -7.54
CA THR A 82 -10.18 5.91 -7.74
C THR A 82 -9.18 7.04 -8.02
N ASP A 83 -8.16 7.19 -7.17
CA ASP A 83 -7.08 8.16 -7.38
C ASP A 83 -5.72 7.59 -6.93
N PRO A 84 -5.11 6.72 -7.75
CA PRO A 84 -3.88 6.04 -7.37
C PRO A 84 -2.70 6.98 -7.18
N LYS A 85 -2.72 8.15 -7.84
CA LYS A 85 -1.68 9.17 -7.71
C LYS A 85 -1.68 9.77 -6.30
N THR A 86 -2.80 10.32 -5.86
CA THR A 86 -2.92 10.97 -4.54
C THR A 86 -2.67 9.96 -3.43
N ILE A 87 -3.21 8.74 -3.58
CA ILE A 87 -3.00 7.67 -2.60
C ILE A 87 -1.52 7.27 -2.53
N PHE A 88 -0.87 7.08 -3.67
CA PHE A 88 0.57 6.79 -3.70
C PHE A 88 1.37 7.91 -3.04
N GLU A 89 1.11 9.17 -3.36
CA GLU A 89 1.89 10.29 -2.79
C GLU A 89 1.68 10.43 -1.28
N ASN A 90 0.47 10.22 -0.78
CA ASN A 90 0.18 10.20 0.66
C ASN A 90 0.91 9.06 1.38
N LEU A 91 0.83 7.84 0.85
CA LEU A 91 1.53 6.69 1.42
C LEU A 91 3.06 6.88 1.34
N MET A 92 3.55 7.39 0.21
CA MET A 92 4.97 7.69 0.02
C MET A 92 5.47 8.75 1.01
N ALA A 93 4.65 9.75 1.35
CA ALA A 93 5.01 10.73 2.37
C ALA A 93 5.19 10.06 3.74
N GLN A 94 4.31 9.12 4.11
CA GLN A 94 4.48 8.34 5.35
C GLN A 94 5.71 7.44 5.30
N VAL A 95 5.97 6.80 4.15
CA VAL A 95 7.20 6.03 3.93
C VAL A 95 8.42 6.91 4.13
N GLN A 96 8.43 8.12 3.56
CA GLN A 96 9.54 9.06 3.69
C GLN A 96 9.69 9.54 5.13
N ASP A 97 8.61 9.91 5.82
CA ASP A 97 8.63 10.31 7.22
C ASP A 97 9.17 9.19 8.12
N MET A 98 8.77 7.94 7.90
CA MET A 98 9.32 6.78 8.62
C MET A 98 10.81 6.58 8.30
N ILE A 99 11.21 6.66 7.03
CA ILE A 99 12.61 6.51 6.62
C ILE A 99 13.46 7.65 7.22
N GLU A 100 12.99 8.89 7.22
CA GLU A 100 13.70 10.07 7.72
C GLU A 100 13.70 10.15 9.25
N GLY A 101 12.61 9.74 9.90
CA GLY A 101 12.43 9.81 11.35
C GLY A 101 12.84 8.55 12.11
N ASN A 102 12.91 7.39 11.44
CA ASN A 102 13.05 6.08 12.08
C ASN A 102 14.01 5.11 11.37
N LEU A 103 14.91 5.58 10.48
CA LEU A 103 16.14 4.84 10.12
C LEU A 103 17.15 4.77 11.29
N GLY A 104 16.66 4.47 12.49
CA GLY A 104 17.47 4.16 13.66
C GLY A 104 17.95 2.71 13.63
N ALA A 105 18.73 2.32 12.62
CA ALA A 105 19.62 1.14 12.54
C ALA A 105 19.16 -0.27 13.02
N ASN A 106 17.95 -0.49 13.55
CA ASN A 106 17.61 -1.74 14.27
C ASN A 106 16.26 -2.39 13.88
N ASN A 107 15.32 -1.71 13.22
CA ASN A 107 13.96 -2.25 13.00
C ASN A 107 13.47 -2.25 11.54
N THR A 108 14.32 -1.97 10.55
CA THR A 108 13.94 -1.99 9.13
C THR A 108 13.99 -3.42 8.59
N TRP A 109 12.85 -4.11 8.61
CA TRP A 109 12.74 -5.46 8.04
C TRP A 109 12.56 -5.40 6.52
N VAL A 110 13.47 -6.04 5.78
CA VAL A 110 13.35 -6.22 4.32
C VAL A 110 12.75 -7.59 4.06
N GLY A 111 11.48 -7.63 3.64
CA GLY A 111 10.76 -8.83 3.24
C GLY A 111 10.69 -8.98 1.71
N SER A 112 9.91 -9.96 1.25
CA SER A 112 9.72 -10.24 -0.19
C SER A 112 9.14 -9.07 -1.00
N TYR A 113 8.46 -8.13 -0.35
CA TYR A 113 7.89 -6.92 -0.97
C TYR A 113 8.72 -5.65 -0.74
N GLY A 114 9.93 -5.79 -0.18
CA GLY A 114 10.81 -4.67 0.18
C GLY A 114 10.78 -4.35 1.67
N ILE A 115 10.98 -3.09 2.00
CA ILE A 115 11.03 -2.59 3.37
C ILE A 115 9.61 -2.55 3.94
N THR A 116 9.39 -3.19 5.08
CA THR A 116 8.16 -3.04 5.85
C THR A 116 8.11 -1.64 6.47
N ILE A 117 7.15 -0.83 6.05
CA ILE A 117 6.93 0.53 6.56
C ILE A 117 5.98 0.51 7.73
N VAL A 118 4.84 -0.14 7.53
CA VAL A 118 3.80 -0.33 8.54
C VAL A 118 3.51 -1.81 8.60
N SER A 119 3.39 -2.35 9.82
CA SER A 119 2.82 -3.67 9.99
C SER A 119 1.85 -3.68 11.15
N GLY A 120 0.63 -4.16 10.91
CA GLY A 120 -0.41 -4.20 11.92
C GLY A 120 -1.12 -2.85 12.18
N GLY A 121 -1.15 -1.94 11.21
CA GLY A 121 -1.82 -0.65 11.34
C GLY A 121 -3.34 -0.77 11.36
N SER A 122 -4.03 0.18 11.99
CA SER A 122 -5.49 0.21 12.03
C SER A 122 -6.06 0.74 10.72
N LEU A 123 -7.11 0.13 10.17
CA LEU A 123 -7.68 0.58 8.89
C LEU A 123 -8.15 2.04 8.93
N GLU A 124 -8.62 2.50 10.08
CA GLU A 124 -9.12 3.87 10.31
C GLU A 124 -8.05 4.95 10.17
N GLU A 125 -6.76 4.58 10.31
CA GLU A 125 -5.65 5.51 10.14
C GLU A 125 -5.23 5.66 8.66
N TYR A 126 -5.51 4.65 7.82
CA TYR A 126 -5.00 4.56 6.46
C TYR A 126 -6.08 4.61 5.37
N LEU A 127 -7.34 4.44 5.76
CA LEU A 127 -8.50 4.51 4.86
C LEU A 127 -9.49 5.55 5.39
N PRO A 128 -10.20 6.25 4.49
CA PRO A 128 -11.27 7.15 4.90
C PRO A 128 -12.48 6.36 5.39
N GLU A 129 -13.28 6.98 6.26
CA GLU A 129 -14.47 6.38 6.88
C GLU A 129 -15.47 5.84 5.86
N SER A 130 -15.59 6.50 4.70
CA SER A 130 -16.43 6.05 3.59
C SER A 130 -16.04 4.70 2.99
N VAL A 131 -14.83 4.20 3.24
CA VAL A 131 -14.34 2.92 2.72
C VAL A 131 -14.53 1.80 3.74
N TYR A 132 -14.28 2.05 5.03
CA TYR A 132 -14.40 1.02 6.06
C TYR A 132 -15.78 0.97 6.75
N ASN A 133 -16.64 1.96 6.51
CA ASN A 133 -18.01 2.03 7.02
C ASN A 133 -19.05 1.76 5.93
N VAL A 134 -18.70 0.96 4.92
CA VAL A 134 -19.63 0.49 3.88
C VAL A 134 -20.57 -0.56 4.48
N GLN A 135 -21.64 -0.10 5.12
CA GLN A 135 -22.75 -0.93 5.61
C GLN A 135 -23.71 -1.34 4.49
#